data_AF-A0A1V9FDZ5-F1
#
_entry.id   AF-A0A1V9FDZ5-F1
#
_cell.length_a   1.000
_cell.length_b   1.000
_cell.length_c   1.000
_cell.angle_alpha   90.00
_cell.angle_beta   90.00
_cell.angle_gamma   90.00
#
_symmetry.space_group_name_H-M   'P 1'
#
loop_
_entity.id
_entity.type
_entity.pdbx_description
1 polymer ?
#
loop_
_entity_poly.entity_id
_entity_poly.type
_entity_poly.pdbx_seq_one_letter_code
_entity_poly.pdbx_strand_id
1 'polypeptide(L)'
;MKYKYKLQAASFKLQANTGESLKAKAECEYKLHAASFKLQVNTGESLKAKAESEYKLHAASCKLQANTGESLKAKAECEYKLQAASFKLQANTGESLKAKAESEYKLHAASFKLQVNTGESLKAKAESEYKLHAASCKLQANTGESLKAKAESEYKLQAASCKLQANTGESLKAKAESEYKLQAASFKLLANTGESKKRSFILLFAIAFCLARCTDNKAQFNITYPQPAPDSLPLVFLPGIVSTDTLDFNSTFSVDGKTFYFSRSYNRRYVIYETNYKDNKWQEPVMSPLFDTLYSNTDPFIAADSALYFISNRPKDKSDTIADYDIYRLVKQPGGYSAAEYLTGVNSDSTEYYVSVSRAGNVFFSSYRNGNLDLYMSTKTANGYEKPATPVPVVNSPYDEHDPLIAPDESFLVFTSDRPGGKGEADLYISHKMNGQWQTPAPMGHGINTNRYEYCPYLSPDGKYFFFSSEFNVKWVSSVVLKQ
;
A
#
# COMPACT_ATOMS: atom_id res chain seq x y z
N MET A 1 22.20 17.98 -2.65
CA MET A 1 22.01 17.36 -3.99
C MET A 1 20.56 16.94 -4.08
N LYS A 2 19.85 17.36 -5.13
CA LYS A 2 18.45 17.01 -5.39
C LYS A 2 18.35 16.42 -6.80
N TYR A 3 17.57 15.36 -6.97
CA TYR A 3 17.35 14.70 -8.26
C TYR A 3 15.92 14.21 -8.38
N LYS A 4 15.39 14.13 -9.60
CA LYS A 4 13.99 13.73 -9.81
C LYS A 4 13.82 12.21 -9.79
N TYR A 5 14.54 11.54 -10.69
CA TYR A 5 14.20 10.15 -11.03
C TYR A 5 15.07 9.12 -10.30
N LYS A 6 16.39 9.11 -10.55
CA LYS A 6 17.27 8.10 -9.96
C LYS A 6 18.62 8.70 -9.61
N LEU A 7 18.92 8.71 -8.31
CA LEU A 7 20.22 9.10 -7.79
C LEU A 7 20.98 7.84 -7.33
N GLN A 8 21.99 7.44 -8.10
CA GLN A 8 22.77 6.24 -7.83
C GLN A 8 23.61 6.37 -6.56
N ALA A 9 24.26 7.51 -6.37
CA ALA A 9 25.04 7.78 -5.18
C ALA A 9 25.10 9.28 -4.91
N ALA A 10 24.99 9.65 -3.63
CA ALA A 10 25.37 10.94 -3.10
C ALA A 10 26.41 10.72 -1.99
N SER A 11 27.60 11.28 -2.14
CA SER A 11 28.68 11.12 -1.18
C SER A 11 29.22 12.48 -0.78
N PHE A 12 29.18 12.78 0.51
CA PHE A 12 29.70 14.03 1.08
C PHE A 12 30.77 13.70 2.12
N LYS A 13 31.94 14.31 1.96
CA LYS A 13 33.02 14.30 2.96
C LYS A 13 33.36 15.76 3.28
N LEU A 14 32.96 16.22 4.46
CA LEU A 14 33.18 17.58 4.94
C LEU A 14 34.02 17.54 6.22
N GLN A 15 35.05 18.37 6.29
CA GLN A 15 35.92 18.48 7.45
C GLN A 15 36.24 19.95 7.71
N ALA A 16 36.12 20.38 8.96
CA ALA A 16 36.54 21.72 9.40
C ALA A 16 37.24 21.63 10.76
N ASN A 17 38.14 22.58 11.05
CA ASN A 17 38.80 22.64 12.36
C ASN A 17 37.95 23.43 13.36
N THR A 18 37.42 24.57 12.94
CA THR A 18 36.52 25.44 13.71
C THR A 18 35.36 25.87 12.80
N GLY A 19 34.20 26.21 13.37
CA GLY A 19 33.07 26.81 12.65
C GLY A 19 31.71 26.47 13.26
N GLU A 20 30.70 27.27 12.92
CA GLU A 20 29.37 27.17 13.52
C GLU A 20 28.64 25.85 13.14
N SER A 21 28.58 25.46 11.85
CA SER A 21 27.80 24.29 11.46
C SER A 21 28.18 23.65 10.11
N LEU A 22 28.17 22.31 10.04
CA LEU A 22 28.26 21.55 8.78
C LEU A 22 26.94 20.83 8.49
N LYS A 23 26.42 20.99 7.26
CA LYS A 23 25.15 20.40 6.81
C LYS A 23 25.33 19.69 5.46
N ALA A 24 24.75 18.50 5.31
CA ALA A 24 24.69 17.79 4.03
C ALA A 24 23.30 17.17 3.81
N LYS A 25 22.77 17.31 2.59
CA LYS A 25 21.45 16.76 2.19
C LYS A 25 21.52 16.07 0.82
N ALA A 26 20.96 14.87 0.75
CA ALA A 26 20.67 14.15 -0.48
C ALA A 26 19.17 13.86 -0.57
N GLU A 27 18.56 14.22 -1.70
CA GLU A 27 17.11 14.12 -1.94
C GLU A 27 16.88 13.54 -3.35
N CYS A 28 15.98 12.57 -3.45
CA CYS A 28 15.53 12.04 -4.74
C CYS A 28 14.04 11.70 -4.68
N GLU A 29 13.21 12.28 -5.54
CA GLU A 29 11.75 12.01 -5.54
C GLU A 29 11.51 10.49 -5.68
N TYR A 30 12.00 9.87 -6.76
CA TYR A 30 11.74 8.45 -6.98
C TYR A 30 12.73 7.49 -6.29
N LYS A 31 14.02 7.40 -6.70
CA LYS A 31 14.94 6.39 -6.14
C LYS A 31 16.33 6.91 -5.78
N LEU A 32 16.66 6.87 -4.49
CA LEU A 32 18.00 7.10 -3.96
C LEU A 32 18.68 5.78 -3.58
N HIS A 33 19.66 5.36 -4.38
CA HIS A 33 20.31 4.07 -4.16
C HIS A 33 21.30 4.11 -2.98
N ALA A 34 22.13 5.15 -2.88
CA ALA A 34 23.04 5.32 -1.75
C ALA A 34 23.26 6.78 -1.37
N ALA A 35 23.19 7.08 -0.08
CA ALA A 35 23.62 8.35 0.49
C ALA A 35 24.65 8.10 1.59
N SER A 36 25.84 8.69 1.47
CA SER A 36 26.94 8.56 2.42
C SER A 36 27.42 9.92 2.87
N PHE A 37 27.37 10.17 4.18
CA PHE A 37 27.78 11.43 4.79
C PHE A 37 28.90 11.17 5.81
N LYS A 38 30.04 11.81 5.61
CA LYS A 38 31.17 11.83 6.56
C LYS A 38 31.46 13.29 6.91
N LEU A 39 30.97 13.75 8.06
CA LEU A 39 31.18 15.13 8.51
C LEU A 39 32.01 15.11 9.80
N GLN A 40 33.05 15.93 9.86
CA GLN A 40 33.96 16.01 11.01
C GLN A 40 34.29 17.45 11.37
N VAL A 41 34.21 17.79 12.65
CA VAL A 41 34.72 19.07 13.20
C VAL A 41 35.55 18.83 14.46
N ASN A 42 36.50 19.71 14.77
CA ASN A 42 37.11 19.72 16.12
C ASN A 42 36.22 20.54 17.06
N THR A 43 35.99 21.82 16.76
CA THR A 43 35.08 22.68 17.52
C THR A 43 33.97 23.19 16.60
N GLY A 44 32.71 23.09 17.03
CA GLY A 44 31.58 23.68 16.30
C GLY A 44 30.23 23.37 16.93
N GLU A 45 29.20 24.14 16.59
CA GLU A 45 27.88 24.04 17.21
C GLU A 45 27.11 22.81 16.71
N SER A 46 27.03 22.59 15.38
CA SER A 46 26.18 21.51 14.86
C SER A 46 26.63 20.77 13.59
N LEU A 47 26.37 19.46 13.56
CA LEU A 47 26.58 18.56 12.42
C LEU A 47 25.24 17.96 12.01
N LYS A 48 24.81 18.15 10.75
CA LYS A 48 23.50 17.65 10.26
C LYS A 48 23.65 16.91 8.92
N ALA A 49 23.09 15.70 8.85
CA ALA A 49 22.98 14.92 7.62
C ALA A 49 21.55 14.41 7.40
N LYS A 50 21.00 14.61 6.19
CA LYS A 50 19.67 14.10 5.80
C LYS A 50 19.73 13.37 4.44
N ALA A 51 19.18 12.15 4.40
CA ALA A 51 18.83 11.43 3.17
C ALA A 51 17.31 11.29 3.06
N GLU A 52 16.77 11.50 1.87
CA GLU A 52 15.32 11.56 1.63
C GLU A 52 14.98 10.97 0.26
N SER A 53 13.92 10.15 0.19
CA SER A 53 13.35 9.68 -1.06
C SER A 53 11.88 9.28 -0.91
N GLU A 54 11.00 9.61 -1.84
CA GLU A 54 9.58 9.28 -1.72
C GLU A 54 9.40 7.76 -1.94
N TYR A 55 9.93 7.22 -3.04
CA TYR A 55 9.69 5.80 -3.35
C TYR A 55 10.73 4.81 -2.80
N LYS A 56 12.05 5.03 -2.95
CA LYS A 56 13.01 4.05 -2.40
C LYS A 56 14.37 4.61 -2.02
N LEU A 57 14.72 4.42 -0.75
CA LEU A 57 16.04 4.67 -0.19
C LEU A 57 16.74 3.34 0.15
N HIS A 58 17.70 2.92 -0.68
CA HIS A 58 18.38 1.64 -0.49
C HIS A 58 19.35 1.65 0.69
N ALA A 59 20.17 2.70 0.81
CA ALA A 59 21.15 2.83 1.87
C ALA A 59 21.39 4.29 2.25
N ALA A 60 21.26 4.60 3.53
CA ALA A 60 21.73 5.85 4.12
C ALA A 60 22.77 5.55 5.20
N SER A 61 23.97 6.12 5.04
CA SER A 61 25.08 5.97 5.97
C SER A 61 25.54 7.34 6.44
N CYS A 62 25.52 7.59 7.74
CA CYS A 62 26.02 8.83 8.34
C CYS A 62 27.10 8.52 9.37
N LYS A 63 28.27 9.15 9.22
CA LYS A 63 29.32 9.22 10.22
C LYS A 63 29.54 10.69 10.59
N LEU A 64 29.12 11.08 11.78
CA LEU A 64 29.30 12.44 12.32
C LEU A 64 30.27 12.37 13.50
N GLN A 65 31.31 13.21 13.48
CA GLN A 65 32.32 13.22 14.54
C GLN A 65 32.65 14.66 14.95
N ALA A 66 32.58 14.94 16.25
CA ALA A 66 33.02 16.21 16.84
C ALA A 66 33.97 15.96 18.03
N ASN A 67 34.87 16.90 18.34
CA ASN A 67 35.53 16.91 19.65
C ASN A 67 34.65 17.64 20.66
N THR A 68 34.29 18.89 20.37
CA THR A 68 33.30 19.66 21.14
C THR A 68 32.18 20.10 20.18
N GLY A 69 30.93 19.78 20.48
CA GLY A 69 29.81 20.40 19.78
C GLY A 69 28.44 20.13 20.37
N GLU A 70 27.55 21.10 20.24
CA GLU A 70 26.23 21.12 20.89
C GLU A 70 25.33 20.01 20.32
N SER A 71 25.28 19.82 19.00
CA SER A 71 24.27 18.96 18.39
C SER A 71 24.72 18.19 17.13
N LEU A 72 24.69 16.85 17.21
CA LEU A 72 24.85 15.95 16.05
C LEU A 72 23.49 15.34 15.67
N LYS A 73 23.06 15.52 14.41
CA LYS A 73 21.78 15.01 13.89
C LYS A 73 21.92 14.24 12.58
N ALA A 74 21.45 13.00 12.53
CA ALA A 74 21.35 12.20 11.31
C ALA A 74 19.90 11.75 11.08
N LYS A 75 19.41 11.91 9.85
CA LYS A 75 18.04 11.53 9.46
C LYS A 75 18.05 10.77 8.12
N ALA A 76 17.35 9.65 8.06
CA ALA A 76 16.93 9.02 6.80
C ALA A 76 15.42 8.85 6.82
N GLU A 77 14.79 9.24 5.72
CA GLU A 77 13.33 9.32 5.58
C GLU A 77 12.96 8.79 4.20
N CYS A 78 11.98 7.90 4.15
CA CYS A 78 11.47 7.41 2.88
C CYS A 78 10.01 6.98 3.00
N GLU A 79 9.10 7.57 2.23
CA GLU A 79 7.67 7.26 2.32
C GLU A 79 7.43 5.76 2.11
N TYR A 80 7.94 5.20 1.01
CA TYR A 80 7.67 3.79 0.70
C TYR A 80 8.69 2.79 1.30
N LYS A 81 9.98 2.84 0.97
CA LYS A 81 10.92 1.81 1.48
C LYS A 81 12.32 2.32 1.80
N LEU A 82 12.64 2.29 3.09
CA LEU A 82 14.00 2.44 3.61
C LEU A 82 14.63 1.07 3.88
N GLN A 83 15.58 0.67 3.03
CA GLN A 83 16.16 -0.67 3.10
C GLN A 83 17.30 -0.77 4.13
N ALA A 84 18.10 0.27 4.30
CA ALA A 84 19.13 0.31 5.34
C ALA A 84 19.45 1.74 5.77
N ALA A 85 19.45 1.98 7.08
CA ALA A 85 20.00 3.17 7.71
C ALA A 85 21.08 2.78 8.72
N SER A 86 22.27 3.37 8.61
CA SER A 86 23.38 3.12 9.52
C SER A 86 24.01 4.43 9.97
N PHE A 87 23.84 4.77 11.25
CA PHE A 87 24.29 6.03 11.80
C PHE A 87 25.29 5.83 12.93
N LYS A 88 26.47 6.43 12.78
CA LYS A 88 27.52 6.51 13.80
C LYS A 88 27.77 7.97 14.16
N LEU A 89 27.36 8.36 15.37
CA LEU A 89 27.55 9.71 15.90
C LEU A 89 28.50 9.61 17.11
N GLN A 90 29.54 10.43 17.11
CA GLN A 90 30.53 10.44 18.17
C GLN A 90 30.95 11.88 18.54
N ALA A 91 30.91 12.21 19.82
CA ALA A 91 31.43 13.48 20.35
C ALA A 91 32.22 13.23 21.65
N ASN A 92 33.20 14.08 21.99
CA ASN A 92 33.78 14.04 23.33
C ASN A 92 32.90 14.80 24.31
N THR A 93 32.60 16.07 24.02
CA THR A 93 31.58 16.86 24.72
C THR A 93 30.44 17.22 23.76
N GLY A 94 29.19 17.13 24.23
CA GLY A 94 28.06 17.64 23.46
C GLY A 94 26.69 17.46 24.10
N GLU A 95 25.80 18.42 23.89
CA GLU A 95 24.47 18.43 24.51
C GLU A 95 23.57 17.32 23.95
N SER A 96 23.55 17.12 22.63
CA SER A 96 22.52 16.27 22.01
C SER A 96 22.99 15.50 20.77
N LEU A 97 23.00 14.16 20.85
CA LEU A 97 23.14 13.26 19.69
C LEU A 97 21.77 12.65 19.33
N LYS A 98 21.28 12.91 18.11
CA LYS A 98 19.98 12.42 17.62
C LYS A 98 20.11 11.71 16.28
N ALA A 99 19.51 10.53 16.19
CA ALA A 99 19.50 9.76 14.96
C ALA A 99 18.08 9.19 14.72
N LYS A 100 17.51 9.45 13.54
CA LYS A 100 16.16 8.97 13.16
C LYS A 100 16.20 8.29 11.80
N ALA A 101 15.68 7.06 11.74
CA ALA A 101 15.38 6.37 10.49
C ALA A 101 13.87 6.13 10.46
N GLU A 102 13.20 6.60 9.41
CA GLU A 102 11.75 6.43 9.29
C GLU A 102 11.35 6.03 7.88
N SER A 103 10.26 5.26 7.80
CA SER A 103 9.58 5.01 6.55
C SER A 103 8.11 4.73 6.79
N GLU A 104 7.22 5.41 6.09
CA GLU A 104 5.77 5.22 6.26
C GLU A 104 5.43 3.73 6.04
N TYR A 105 5.96 3.10 4.98
CA TYR A 105 5.68 1.69 4.74
C TYR A 105 6.68 0.68 5.31
N LYS A 106 7.96 0.72 4.92
CA LYS A 106 8.88 -0.35 5.34
C LYS A 106 10.27 0.12 5.63
N LEU A 107 10.64 0.00 6.91
CA LEU A 107 12.01 0.09 7.38
C LEU A 107 12.59 -1.31 7.58
N HIS A 108 13.48 -1.74 6.69
CA HIS A 108 14.04 -3.08 6.77
C HIS A 108 15.15 -3.19 7.84
N ALA A 109 16.07 -2.24 7.90
CA ALA A 109 17.13 -2.25 8.90
C ALA A 109 17.53 -0.83 9.30
N ALA A 110 17.55 -0.58 10.60
CA ALA A 110 18.14 0.61 11.18
C ALA A 110 19.17 0.23 12.25
N SER A 111 20.37 0.80 12.15
CA SER A 111 21.47 0.60 13.10
C SER A 111 21.98 1.94 13.59
N PHE A 112 21.97 2.15 14.90
CA PHE A 112 22.42 3.37 15.55
C PHE A 112 23.55 3.08 16.52
N LYS A 113 24.67 3.79 16.38
CA LYS A 113 25.80 3.79 17.32
C LYS A 113 26.09 5.22 17.74
N LEU A 114 25.63 5.61 18.92
CA LEU A 114 25.80 6.94 19.49
C LEU A 114 26.74 6.85 20.69
N GLN A 115 27.77 7.68 20.71
CA GLN A 115 28.76 7.70 21.80
C GLN A 115 29.13 9.13 22.18
N VAL A 116 29.08 9.43 23.48
CA VAL A 116 29.58 10.69 24.05
C VAL A 116 30.40 10.40 25.31
N ASN A 117 31.39 11.24 25.66
CA ASN A 117 32.00 11.16 26.99
C ASN A 117 31.15 11.95 27.99
N THR A 118 30.91 13.22 27.70
CA THR A 118 30.14 14.17 28.52
C THR A 118 29.03 14.78 27.68
N GLY A 119 27.77 14.56 28.05
CA GLY A 119 26.65 15.11 27.29
C GLY A 119 25.28 14.89 27.90
N GLU A 120 24.26 15.66 27.48
CA GLU A 120 22.95 15.63 28.14
C GLU A 120 22.05 14.51 27.60
N SER A 121 21.94 14.37 26.27
CA SER A 121 20.90 13.54 25.66
C SER A 121 21.34 12.76 24.42
N LEU A 122 21.18 11.43 24.47
CA LEU A 122 21.36 10.52 23.34
C LEU A 122 20.00 9.92 22.92
N LYS A 123 19.57 10.13 21.67
CA LYS A 123 18.28 9.65 21.14
C LYS A 123 18.44 8.91 19.82
N ALA A 124 17.95 7.67 19.76
CA ALA A 124 17.83 6.88 18.55
C ALA A 124 16.38 6.45 18.32
N LYS A 125 15.85 6.67 17.11
CA LYS A 125 14.48 6.32 16.73
C LYS A 125 14.45 5.60 15.39
N ALA A 126 13.91 4.39 15.38
CA ALA A 126 13.50 3.68 14.17
C ALA A 126 11.98 3.57 14.17
N GLU A 127 11.35 3.98 13.08
CA GLU A 127 9.90 4.11 12.98
C GLU A 127 9.45 3.63 11.61
N SER A 128 8.35 2.87 11.58
CA SER A 128 7.66 2.61 10.33
C SER A 128 6.19 2.32 10.56
N GLU A 129 5.29 3.06 9.91
CA GLU A 129 3.85 2.88 10.14
C GLU A 129 3.46 1.43 9.85
N TYR A 130 3.87 0.86 8.71
CA TYR A 130 3.54 -0.53 8.42
C TYR A 130 4.52 -1.60 8.94
N LYS A 131 5.81 -1.59 8.59
CA LYS A 131 6.70 -2.69 8.98
C LYS A 131 8.14 -2.29 9.27
N LEU A 132 8.55 -2.55 10.51
CA LEU A 132 9.93 -2.49 10.96
C LEU A 132 10.52 -3.90 11.14
N HIS A 133 11.44 -4.30 10.25
CA HIS A 133 12.04 -5.64 10.31
C HIS A 133 13.16 -5.73 11.36
N ALA A 134 14.08 -4.78 11.40
CA ALA A 134 15.16 -4.80 12.39
C ALA A 134 15.57 -3.39 12.83
N ALA A 135 15.61 -3.17 14.14
CA ALA A 135 16.23 -2.00 14.74
C ALA A 135 17.29 -2.43 15.76
N SER A 136 18.51 -1.89 15.61
CA SER A 136 19.62 -2.09 16.55
C SER A 136 20.11 -0.75 17.07
N CYS A 137 20.03 -0.55 18.38
CA CYS A 137 20.46 0.69 19.02
C CYS A 137 21.58 0.41 20.03
N LYS A 138 22.74 1.04 19.87
CA LYS A 138 23.82 1.05 20.88
C LYS A 138 24.12 2.50 21.27
N LEU A 139 23.78 2.86 22.50
CA LEU A 139 24.00 4.20 23.04
C LEU A 139 24.95 4.10 24.25
N GLN A 140 26.00 4.90 24.26
CA GLN A 140 27.01 4.88 25.31
C GLN A 140 27.38 6.30 25.75
N ALA A 141 27.35 6.56 27.05
CA ALA A 141 27.82 7.81 27.67
C ALA A 141 28.73 7.50 28.87
N ASN A 142 29.73 8.33 29.17
CA ASN A 142 30.41 8.24 30.46
C ASN A 142 29.61 9.01 31.53
N THR A 143 29.26 10.25 31.23
CA THR A 143 28.36 11.08 32.04
C THR A 143 27.21 11.50 31.13
N GLY A 144 25.97 11.17 31.50
CA GLY A 144 24.83 11.52 30.66
C GLY A 144 23.47 11.51 31.35
N GLU A 145 22.68 12.57 31.13
CA GLU A 145 21.38 12.73 31.80
C GLU A 145 20.32 11.76 31.26
N SER A 146 20.24 11.57 29.93
CA SER A 146 19.17 10.78 29.31
C SER A 146 19.59 10.02 28.03
N LEU A 147 19.55 8.68 28.07
CA LEU A 147 19.66 7.82 26.89
C LEU A 147 18.29 7.24 26.53
N LYS A 148 17.82 7.47 25.29
CA LYS A 148 16.53 6.98 24.79
C LYS A 148 16.66 6.25 23.46
N ALA A 149 16.16 5.02 23.39
CA ALA A 149 16.03 4.25 22.16
C ALA A 149 14.57 3.86 21.93
N LYS A 150 14.06 4.07 20.71
CA LYS A 150 12.70 3.70 20.32
C LYS A 150 12.71 2.97 18.99
N ALA A 151 12.07 1.81 18.95
CA ALA A 151 11.74 1.07 17.74
C ALA A 151 10.22 0.91 17.69
N GLU A 152 9.56 1.43 16.67
CA GLU A 152 8.11 1.37 16.59
C GLU A 152 7.62 1.02 15.20
N SER A 153 6.51 0.30 15.15
CA SER A 153 5.74 0.13 13.94
C SER A 153 4.28 -0.11 14.24
N GLU A 154 3.34 0.59 13.60
CA GLU A 154 1.92 0.40 13.88
C GLU A 154 1.55 -1.06 13.60
N TYR A 155 1.85 -1.58 12.41
CA TYR A 155 1.44 -2.95 12.07
C TYR A 155 2.41 -4.07 12.49
N LYS A 156 3.71 -4.04 12.17
CA LYS A 156 4.60 -5.16 12.53
C LYS A 156 6.03 -4.76 12.84
N LEU A 157 6.45 -5.07 14.07
CA LEU A 157 7.84 -5.02 14.53
C LEU A 157 8.42 -6.43 14.68
N GLN A 158 9.39 -6.81 13.85
CA GLN A 158 9.97 -8.17 13.89
C GLN A 158 11.09 -8.32 14.92
N ALA A 159 12.05 -7.41 14.93
CA ALA A 159 13.17 -7.48 15.85
C ALA A 159 13.64 -6.10 16.30
N ALA A 160 13.70 -5.90 17.61
CA ALA A 160 14.34 -4.74 18.21
C ALA A 160 15.42 -5.20 19.21
N SER A 161 16.61 -4.62 19.12
CA SER A 161 17.69 -4.85 20.08
C SER A 161 18.30 -3.52 20.51
N CYS A 162 18.21 -3.19 21.79
CA CYS A 162 18.80 -1.96 22.32
C CYS A 162 19.76 -2.24 23.49
N LYS A 163 20.99 -1.72 23.39
CA LYS A 163 21.97 -1.70 24.47
C LYS A 163 22.30 -0.25 24.84
N LEU A 164 21.94 0.14 26.07
CA LEU A 164 22.22 1.47 26.62
C LEU A 164 23.19 1.31 27.80
N GLN A 165 24.24 2.12 27.83
CA GLN A 165 25.24 2.10 28.89
C GLN A 165 25.63 3.52 29.30
N ALA A 166 25.56 3.82 30.59
CA ALA A 166 26.06 5.05 31.19
C ALA A 166 26.86 4.75 32.46
N ASN A 167 27.97 5.46 32.72
CA ASN A 167 28.66 5.33 34.02
C ASN A 167 27.92 6.14 35.08
N THR A 168 27.58 7.39 34.78
CA THR A 168 26.75 8.25 35.63
C THR A 168 25.60 8.82 34.80
N GLY A 169 24.39 8.87 35.37
CA GLY A 169 23.22 9.33 34.63
C GLY A 169 21.87 9.05 35.30
N GLU A 170 20.84 9.79 34.88
CA GLU A 170 19.54 9.81 35.54
C GLU A 170 18.50 8.89 34.88
N SER A 171 18.53 8.72 33.54
CA SER A 171 17.45 8.03 32.82
C SER A 171 17.92 7.21 31.60
N LEU A 172 17.82 5.88 31.68
CA LEU A 172 17.93 4.95 30.54
C LEU A 172 16.53 4.45 30.13
N LYS A 173 16.08 4.72 28.90
CA LYS A 173 14.78 4.27 28.38
C LYS A 173 14.92 3.58 27.03
N ALA A 174 14.40 2.37 26.90
CA ALA A 174 14.28 1.66 25.64
C ALA A 174 12.83 1.18 25.44
N LYS A 175 12.29 1.36 24.24
CA LYS A 175 10.91 0.96 23.91
C LYS A 175 10.88 0.26 22.54
N ALA A 176 10.18 -0.87 22.48
CA ALA A 176 9.79 -1.55 21.25
C ALA A 176 8.27 -1.68 21.26
N GLU A 177 7.59 -1.17 20.25
CA GLU A 177 6.12 -1.21 20.19
C GLU A 177 5.59 -1.54 18.80
N SER A 178 4.47 -2.25 18.79
CA SER A 178 3.62 -2.40 17.62
C SER A 178 2.18 -2.64 18.05
N GLU A 179 1.23 -2.00 17.36
CA GLU A 179 -0.19 -2.10 17.66
C GLU A 179 -0.72 -3.48 17.33
N TYR A 180 -0.30 -4.06 16.19
CA TYR A 180 -0.81 -5.34 15.74
C TYR A 180 0.14 -6.52 16.03
N LYS A 181 1.46 -6.38 15.82
CA LYS A 181 2.38 -7.53 15.94
C LYS A 181 3.82 -7.20 16.29
N LEU A 182 4.21 -7.52 17.52
CA LEU A 182 5.61 -7.54 18.00
C LEU A 182 6.13 -8.98 18.07
N GLN A 183 7.20 -9.32 17.34
CA GLN A 183 7.77 -10.70 17.36
C GLN A 183 8.90 -10.89 18.37
N ALA A 184 9.89 -10.00 18.40
CA ALA A 184 11.03 -10.11 19.31
C ALA A 184 11.58 -8.74 19.72
N ALA A 185 11.86 -8.58 21.01
CA ALA A 185 12.54 -7.41 21.55
C ALA A 185 13.55 -7.83 22.63
N SER A 186 14.73 -7.21 22.62
CA SER A 186 15.79 -7.44 23.62
C SER A 186 16.39 -6.11 24.07
N PHE A 187 16.49 -5.94 25.39
CA PHE A 187 16.99 -4.72 26.01
C PHE A 187 18.09 -5.03 27.04
N LYS A 188 19.21 -4.31 26.94
CA LYS A 188 20.29 -4.34 27.95
C LYS A 188 20.61 -2.92 28.40
N LEU A 189 20.21 -2.59 29.62
CA LEU A 189 20.42 -1.28 30.24
C LEU A 189 21.47 -1.43 31.35
N LEU A 190 22.56 -0.65 31.30
CA LEU A 190 23.66 -0.70 32.26
C LEU A 190 23.93 0.71 32.82
N ALA A 191 23.82 0.87 34.14
CA ALA A 191 24.16 2.10 34.85
C ALA A 191 25.09 1.76 36.04
N ASN A 192 26.26 2.41 36.13
CA ASN A 192 27.23 2.22 37.20
C ASN A 192 27.12 3.33 38.26
N THR A 193 25.95 3.50 38.88
CA THR A 193 25.76 4.53 39.92
C THR A 193 26.04 3.97 41.32
N GLY A 194 26.84 4.69 42.11
CA GLY A 194 27.23 4.34 43.48
C GLY A 194 26.17 4.58 44.56
N GLU A 195 24.94 5.00 44.23
CA GLU A 195 23.89 5.25 45.22
C GLU A 195 22.49 4.84 44.73
N SER A 196 21.72 4.22 45.63
CA SER A 196 20.36 3.76 45.40
C SER A 196 19.36 4.92 45.45
N LYS A 197 19.03 5.50 44.30
CA LYS A 197 17.79 6.28 44.14
C LYS A 197 16.88 5.63 43.09
N LYS A 198 15.60 5.53 43.48
CA LYS A 198 14.44 4.85 42.85
C LYS A 198 14.65 4.32 41.42
N ARG A 199 14.68 2.98 41.31
CA ARG A 199 14.64 2.24 40.04
C ARG A 199 13.19 2.16 39.55
N SER A 200 12.84 2.85 38.48
CA SER A 200 11.61 2.58 37.72
C SER A 200 11.95 2.00 36.36
N PHE A 201 11.91 0.67 36.26
CA PHE A 201 11.93 -0.05 34.98
C PHE A 201 10.47 -0.31 34.57
N ILE A 202 9.98 0.39 33.54
CA ILE A 202 8.66 0.13 32.97
C ILE A 202 8.84 -0.75 31.73
N LEU A 203 8.45 -2.01 31.84
CA LEU A 203 8.34 -2.96 30.72
C LEU A 203 6.83 -3.13 30.44
N LEU A 204 6.36 -2.70 29.27
CA LEU A 204 4.97 -2.88 28.83
C LEU A 204 4.92 -4.01 27.80
N PHE A 205 4.18 -5.08 28.10
CA PHE A 205 3.83 -6.14 27.16
C PHE A 205 2.33 -6.05 26.85
N ALA A 206 1.97 -6.05 25.56
CA ALA A 206 0.60 -6.27 25.11
C ALA A 206 0.48 -7.71 24.57
N ILE A 207 -0.54 -8.44 25.00
CA ILE A 207 -0.85 -9.82 24.56
C ILE A 207 -2.17 -9.76 23.78
N ALA A 208 -2.21 -10.33 22.57
CA ALA A 208 -3.44 -10.49 21.79
C ALA A 208 -3.60 -11.94 21.29
N PHE A 209 -4.86 -12.40 21.31
CA PHE A 209 -5.35 -13.78 21.25
C PHE A 209 -5.18 -14.50 19.89
N CYS A 210 -5.16 -15.83 19.96
CA CYS A 210 -5.20 -16.77 18.83
C CYS A 210 -6.63 -16.92 18.24
N LEU A 211 -6.74 -17.06 16.92
CA LEU A 211 -7.91 -17.64 16.27
C LEU A 211 -7.53 -18.95 15.55
N ALA A 212 -8.35 -19.97 15.81
CA ALA A 212 -8.28 -21.32 15.27
C ALA A 212 -8.59 -21.33 13.76
N ARG A 213 -8.01 -22.31 13.04
CA ARG A 213 -8.27 -22.54 11.62
C ARG A 213 -9.25 -23.69 11.46
N CYS A 214 -10.41 -23.43 10.84
CA CYS A 214 -11.18 -24.46 10.14
C CYS A 214 -10.61 -24.68 8.73
N THR A 215 -10.57 -25.92 8.29
CA THR A 215 -10.12 -26.34 6.96
C THR A 215 -11.33 -26.58 6.06
N ASP A 216 -11.56 -25.68 5.11
CA ASP A 216 -12.47 -25.92 3.98
C ASP A 216 -11.68 -26.30 2.73
N ASN A 217 -12.14 -27.31 2.01
CA ASN A 217 -11.62 -27.76 0.72
C ASN A 217 -11.70 -26.62 -0.32
N LYS A 218 -10.61 -25.88 -0.51
CA LYS A 218 -10.52 -24.80 -1.50
C LYS A 218 -10.23 -25.37 -2.88
N ALA A 219 -10.96 -24.88 -3.89
CA ALA A 219 -10.59 -25.05 -5.29
C ALA A 219 -9.12 -24.64 -5.49
N GLN A 220 -8.35 -25.46 -6.19
CA GLN A 220 -6.92 -25.25 -6.39
C GLN A 220 -6.69 -24.24 -7.52
N PHE A 221 -6.63 -22.97 -7.17
CA PHE A 221 -6.26 -21.90 -8.11
C PHE A 221 -4.73 -21.88 -8.30
N ASN A 222 -4.28 -22.04 -9.55
CA ASN A 222 -2.86 -22.01 -9.93
C ASN A 222 -2.46 -20.67 -10.57
N ILE A 223 -2.82 -19.55 -9.92
CA ILE A 223 -2.48 -18.21 -10.41
C ILE A 223 -1.01 -17.90 -10.09
N THR A 224 -0.24 -17.51 -11.12
CA THR A 224 1.15 -17.10 -10.93
C THR A 224 1.28 -15.58 -10.87
N TYR A 225 1.58 -15.09 -9.68
CA TYR A 225 1.73 -13.66 -9.42
C TYR A 225 3.17 -13.18 -9.63
N PRO A 226 3.37 -11.98 -10.22
CA PRO A 226 4.70 -11.41 -10.36
C PRO A 226 5.34 -11.14 -9.00
N GLN A 227 6.68 -11.16 -8.96
CA GLN A 227 7.44 -10.86 -7.74
C GLN A 227 8.12 -9.49 -7.83
N PRO A 228 8.20 -8.73 -6.72
CA PRO A 228 7.70 -9.08 -5.40
C PRO A 228 6.17 -8.96 -5.33
N ALA A 229 5.52 -9.91 -4.66
CA ALA A 229 4.11 -9.78 -4.33
C ALA A 229 3.88 -8.68 -3.27
N PRO A 230 2.80 -7.90 -3.38
CA PRO A 230 2.44 -6.88 -2.41
C PRO A 230 1.93 -7.53 -1.12
N ASP A 231 2.08 -6.82 -0.02
CA ASP A 231 1.51 -7.20 1.28
C ASP A 231 0.42 -6.17 1.61
N SER A 232 0.63 -5.20 2.50
CA SER A 232 -0.39 -4.19 2.81
C SER A 232 -0.37 -2.95 1.92
N LEU A 233 0.71 -2.68 1.19
CA LEU A 233 0.74 -1.56 0.25
C LEU A 233 0.53 -2.02 -1.19
N PRO A 234 -0.26 -1.26 -1.95
CA PRO A 234 -0.42 -1.49 -3.36
C PRO A 234 0.90 -1.33 -4.12
N LEU A 235 1.14 -2.25 -5.04
CA LEU A 235 2.17 -2.15 -6.07
C LEU A 235 1.49 -1.93 -7.42
N VAL A 236 2.22 -1.38 -8.39
CA VAL A 236 1.77 -1.43 -9.79
C VAL A 236 1.83 -2.88 -10.28
N PHE A 237 0.75 -3.36 -10.89
CA PHE A 237 0.66 -4.71 -11.44
C PHE A 237 1.31 -4.76 -12.83
N LEU A 238 2.26 -5.69 -13.01
CA LEU A 238 3.00 -5.91 -14.26
C LEU A 238 3.41 -4.61 -15.00
N PRO A 239 4.26 -3.78 -14.38
CA PRO A 239 4.68 -2.51 -14.98
C PRO A 239 5.35 -2.74 -16.34
N GLY A 240 4.95 -1.97 -17.35
CA GLY A 240 5.40 -2.11 -18.74
C GLY A 240 4.61 -3.13 -19.57
N ILE A 241 3.74 -3.94 -18.96
CA ILE A 241 2.84 -4.87 -19.65
C ILE A 241 1.40 -4.36 -19.50
N VAL A 242 0.87 -4.37 -18.27
CA VAL A 242 -0.50 -3.93 -17.97
C VAL A 242 -0.56 -2.44 -17.73
N SER A 243 0.36 -1.91 -16.91
CA SER A 243 0.41 -0.48 -16.57
C SER A 243 1.59 0.18 -17.28
N THR A 244 1.28 0.94 -18.33
CA THR A 244 2.23 1.61 -19.22
C THR A 244 2.05 3.13 -19.17
N ASP A 245 2.59 3.88 -20.14
CA ASP A 245 2.42 5.34 -20.22
C ASP A 245 1.04 5.75 -20.80
N THR A 246 0.11 4.80 -20.94
CA THR A 246 -1.28 5.03 -21.38
C THR A 246 -2.27 4.93 -20.22
N LEU A 247 -3.53 5.32 -20.47
CA LEU A 247 -4.62 5.11 -19.52
C LEU A 247 -4.97 3.61 -19.46
N ASP A 248 -4.46 2.94 -18.42
CA ASP A 248 -4.65 1.52 -18.15
C ASP A 248 -5.41 1.34 -16.82
N PHE A 249 -6.55 0.67 -16.88
CA PHE A 249 -7.44 0.57 -15.72
C PHE A 249 -8.24 -0.73 -15.76
N ASN A 250 -8.88 -1.03 -14.62
CA ASN A 250 -9.59 -2.26 -14.29
C ASN A 250 -8.76 -3.54 -14.49
N SER A 251 -9.28 -4.63 -13.96
CA SER A 251 -8.59 -5.91 -14.04
C SER A 251 -9.52 -7.07 -13.75
N THR A 252 -9.32 -8.17 -14.46
CA THR A 252 -9.85 -9.47 -14.04
C THR A 252 -8.94 -10.61 -14.49
N PHE A 253 -8.85 -11.66 -13.68
CA PHE A 253 -8.22 -12.92 -14.09
C PHE A 253 -9.29 -13.85 -14.65
N SER A 254 -8.91 -14.63 -15.66
CA SER A 254 -9.55 -15.92 -15.92
C SER A 254 -9.53 -16.80 -14.66
N VAL A 255 -10.54 -17.67 -14.51
CA VAL A 255 -10.67 -18.56 -13.33
C VAL A 255 -9.45 -19.47 -13.15
N ASP A 256 -8.81 -19.91 -14.24
CA ASP A 256 -7.60 -20.73 -14.19
C ASP A 256 -6.31 -19.94 -13.89
N GLY A 257 -6.40 -18.60 -13.84
CA GLY A 257 -5.30 -17.69 -13.54
C GLY A 257 -4.28 -17.50 -14.65
N LYS A 258 -4.53 -18.01 -15.86
CA LYS A 258 -3.55 -17.97 -16.96
C LYS A 258 -3.68 -16.74 -17.85
N THR A 259 -4.86 -16.15 -17.91
CA THR A 259 -5.13 -14.92 -18.66
C THR A 259 -5.52 -13.81 -17.70
N PHE A 260 -4.93 -12.63 -17.90
CA PHE A 260 -5.28 -11.40 -17.20
C PHE A 260 -5.79 -10.39 -18.21
N TYR A 261 -7.00 -9.88 -17.96
CA TYR A 261 -7.69 -8.88 -18.77
C TYR A 261 -7.65 -7.53 -18.07
N PHE A 262 -7.52 -6.47 -18.85
CA PHE A 262 -7.55 -5.08 -18.39
C PHE A 262 -8.00 -4.18 -19.54
N SER A 263 -8.38 -2.94 -19.24
CA SER A 263 -8.82 -1.99 -20.24
C SER A 263 -7.78 -0.92 -20.48
N ARG A 264 -7.63 -0.52 -21.74
CA ARG A 264 -6.68 0.49 -22.19
C ARG A 264 -7.37 1.48 -23.11
N SER A 265 -7.04 2.76 -22.95
CA SER A 265 -7.44 3.78 -23.93
C SER A 265 -6.64 3.63 -25.22
N TYR A 266 -7.35 3.49 -26.34
CA TYR A 266 -6.76 3.35 -27.67
C TYR A 266 -7.62 4.08 -28.69
N ASN A 267 -7.04 5.04 -29.42
CA ASN A 267 -7.74 5.84 -30.46
C ASN A 267 -9.09 6.42 -30.00
N ARG A 268 -9.12 7.01 -28.79
CA ARG A 268 -10.33 7.59 -28.15
C ARG A 268 -11.44 6.58 -27.85
N ARG A 269 -11.11 5.29 -27.77
CA ARG A 269 -12.00 4.22 -27.31
C ARG A 269 -11.36 3.49 -26.13
N TYR A 270 -12.19 2.79 -25.37
CA TYR A 270 -11.71 1.82 -24.39
C TYR A 270 -11.75 0.42 -25.01
N VAL A 271 -10.65 -0.30 -24.88
CA VAL A 271 -10.47 -1.63 -25.47
C VAL A 271 -9.97 -2.58 -24.38
N ILE A 272 -10.54 -3.78 -24.33
CA ILE A 272 -10.06 -4.85 -23.47
C ILE A 272 -8.82 -5.48 -24.09
N TYR A 273 -7.71 -5.42 -23.35
CA TYR A 273 -6.48 -6.14 -23.64
C TYR A 273 -6.39 -7.41 -22.79
N GLU A 274 -5.64 -8.39 -23.27
CA GLU A 274 -5.28 -9.58 -22.51
C GLU A 274 -3.77 -9.83 -22.56
N THR A 275 -3.22 -10.27 -21.43
CA THR A 275 -1.89 -10.89 -21.35
C THR A 275 -2.03 -12.31 -20.81
N ASN A 276 -1.20 -13.21 -21.34
CA ASN A 276 -1.22 -14.63 -21.00
C ASN A 276 0.05 -15.01 -20.24
N TYR A 277 -0.07 -15.87 -19.24
CA TYR A 277 1.05 -16.49 -18.54
C TYR A 277 1.45 -17.79 -19.26
N LYS A 278 2.60 -17.77 -19.93
CA LYS A 278 3.14 -18.89 -20.72
C LYS A 278 4.66 -18.94 -20.57
N ASP A 279 5.25 -20.13 -20.62
CA ASP A 279 6.71 -20.30 -20.59
C ASP A 279 7.36 -19.60 -19.38
N ASN A 280 6.70 -19.69 -18.22
CA ASN A 280 7.07 -19.07 -16.95
C ASN A 280 7.18 -17.53 -16.96
N LYS A 281 6.47 -16.84 -17.86
CA LYS A 281 6.41 -15.38 -17.89
C LYS A 281 5.06 -14.86 -18.41
N TRP A 282 4.70 -13.65 -18.00
CA TRP A 282 3.62 -12.88 -18.63
C TRP A 282 4.10 -12.38 -20.00
N GLN A 283 3.27 -12.55 -21.03
CA GLN A 283 3.59 -12.10 -22.38
C GLN A 283 3.24 -10.63 -22.59
N GLU A 284 3.71 -10.05 -23.70
CA GLU A 284 3.21 -8.77 -24.19
C GLU A 284 1.68 -8.81 -24.35
N PRO A 285 0.97 -7.73 -23.97
CA PRO A 285 -0.48 -7.71 -24.05
C PRO A 285 -0.93 -7.53 -25.51
N VAL A 286 -2.05 -8.14 -25.85
CA VAL A 286 -2.72 -7.97 -27.15
C VAL A 286 -4.14 -7.46 -26.94
N MET A 287 -4.70 -6.74 -27.92
CA MET A 287 -6.15 -6.48 -27.93
C MET A 287 -6.86 -7.83 -27.91
N SER A 288 -7.80 -8.02 -26.99
CA SER A 288 -8.43 -9.33 -26.83
C SER A 288 -9.25 -9.68 -28.06
N PRO A 289 -9.04 -10.86 -28.66
CA PRO A 289 -9.75 -11.27 -29.89
C PRO A 289 -11.23 -11.60 -29.63
N LEU A 290 -11.69 -11.53 -28.37
CA LEU A 290 -13.07 -11.78 -27.99
C LEU A 290 -14.01 -10.61 -28.37
N PHE A 291 -13.45 -9.43 -28.61
CA PHE A 291 -14.22 -8.20 -28.83
C PHE A 291 -14.00 -7.66 -30.23
N ASP A 292 -15.07 -7.14 -30.81
CA ASP A 292 -14.94 -6.35 -32.02
C ASP A 292 -14.26 -5.00 -31.72
N THR A 293 -13.68 -4.40 -32.74
CA THR A 293 -12.99 -3.10 -32.64
C THR A 293 -13.89 -1.94 -33.05
N LEU A 294 -15.15 -2.20 -33.38
CA LEU A 294 -16.10 -1.18 -33.83
C LEU A 294 -16.61 -0.36 -32.64
N TYR A 295 -16.86 -1.02 -31.52
CA TYR A 295 -17.36 -0.44 -30.29
C TYR A 295 -16.26 -0.29 -29.23
N SER A 296 -16.51 0.56 -28.24
CA SER A 296 -15.75 0.55 -26.99
C SER A 296 -16.18 -0.67 -26.18
N ASN A 297 -15.23 -1.42 -25.66
CA ASN A 297 -15.46 -2.56 -24.78
C ASN A 297 -14.51 -2.41 -23.58
N THR A 298 -15.04 -2.41 -22.36
CA THR A 298 -14.27 -2.15 -21.13
C THR A 298 -14.89 -2.84 -19.91
N ASP A 299 -14.26 -2.68 -18.76
CA ASP A 299 -14.67 -3.20 -17.45
C ASP A 299 -14.93 -4.71 -17.44
N PRO A 300 -13.96 -5.52 -17.92
CA PRO A 300 -14.11 -6.96 -17.93
C PRO A 300 -14.15 -7.50 -16.51
N PHE A 301 -15.09 -8.41 -16.25
CA PHE A 301 -15.22 -9.17 -15.03
C PHE A 301 -15.45 -10.65 -15.35
N ILE A 302 -14.63 -11.54 -14.76
CA ILE A 302 -14.83 -12.99 -14.89
C ILE A 302 -15.55 -13.50 -13.66
N ALA A 303 -16.75 -14.05 -13.86
CA ALA A 303 -17.52 -14.69 -12.80
C ALA A 303 -17.00 -16.10 -12.47
N ALA A 304 -17.46 -16.66 -11.35
CA ALA A 304 -17.02 -17.98 -10.87
C ALA A 304 -17.36 -19.14 -11.84
N ASP A 305 -18.39 -18.99 -12.67
CA ASP A 305 -18.76 -19.92 -13.74
C ASP A 305 -17.95 -19.70 -15.03
N SER A 306 -16.90 -18.87 -14.97
CA SER A 306 -16.06 -18.45 -16.11
C SER A 306 -16.77 -17.61 -17.16
N ALA A 307 -18.00 -17.14 -16.94
CA ALA A 307 -18.60 -16.15 -17.83
C ALA A 307 -17.87 -14.80 -17.72
N LEU A 308 -17.68 -14.14 -18.86
CA LEU A 308 -17.05 -12.81 -18.95
C LEU A 308 -18.15 -11.76 -19.09
N TYR A 309 -18.21 -10.84 -18.15
CA TYR A 309 -19.07 -9.66 -18.18
C TYR A 309 -18.23 -8.45 -18.57
N PHE A 310 -18.80 -7.51 -19.31
CA PHE A 310 -18.12 -6.30 -19.75
C PHE A 310 -19.17 -5.25 -20.12
N ILE A 311 -18.76 -3.98 -20.18
CA ILE A 311 -19.60 -2.91 -20.72
C ILE A 311 -19.22 -2.59 -22.16
N SER A 312 -20.22 -2.23 -22.96
CA SER A 312 -20.02 -1.87 -24.37
C SER A 312 -21.02 -0.82 -24.80
N ASN A 313 -20.61 0.07 -25.70
CA ASN A 313 -21.50 1.02 -26.37
C ASN A 313 -22.03 0.46 -27.71
N ARG A 314 -22.05 -0.86 -27.83
CA ARG A 314 -22.71 -1.54 -28.95
C ARG A 314 -24.22 -1.42 -28.77
N PRO A 315 -25.00 -1.30 -29.85
CA PRO A 315 -26.44 -1.34 -29.74
C PRO A 315 -26.90 -2.75 -29.36
N LYS A 316 -27.91 -2.85 -28.49
CA LYS A 316 -28.59 -4.10 -28.12
C LYS A 316 -29.09 -4.86 -29.34
N ASP A 317 -29.70 -4.15 -30.28
CA ASP A 317 -30.19 -4.68 -31.55
C ASP A 317 -30.26 -3.56 -32.61
N LYS A 318 -30.72 -3.87 -33.82
CA LYS A 318 -30.76 -2.89 -34.93
C LYS A 318 -31.72 -1.72 -34.71
N SER A 319 -32.68 -1.86 -33.79
CA SER A 319 -33.64 -0.81 -33.46
C SER A 319 -33.17 0.09 -32.33
N ASP A 320 -32.12 -0.32 -31.62
CA ASP A 320 -31.51 0.46 -30.56
C ASP A 320 -30.68 1.62 -31.15
N THR A 321 -31.16 2.83 -30.87
CA THR A 321 -30.54 4.09 -31.30
C THR A 321 -30.01 4.91 -30.14
N ILE A 322 -30.08 4.37 -28.91
CA ILE A 322 -29.58 5.06 -27.72
C ILE A 322 -28.05 4.96 -27.72
N ALA A 323 -27.39 6.05 -27.31
CA ALA A 323 -25.94 6.13 -27.24
C ALA A 323 -25.51 6.10 -25.78
N ASP A 324 -25.42 4.89 -25.23
CA ASP A 324 -25.08 4.58 -23.85
C ASP A 324 -24.10 3.39 -23.78
N TYR A 325 -23.76 2.97 -22.56
CA TYR A 325 -23.07 1.71 -22.32
C TYR A 325 -24.03 0.74 -21.64
N ASP A 326 -24.01 -0.49 -22.12
CA ASP A 326 -24.78 -1.62 -21.63
C ASP A 326 -23.85 -2.69 -21.07
N ILE A 327 -24.33 -3.47 -20.10
CA ILE A 327 -23.62 -4.67 -19.62
C ILE A 327 -23.96 -5.86 -20.51
N TYR A 328 -22.92 -6.52 -21.02
CA TYR A 328 -23.02 -7.74 -21.81
C TYR A 328 -22.32 -8.91 -21.11
N ARG A 329 -22.75 -10.12 -21.46
CA ARG A 329 -22.15 -11.38 -21.00
C ARG A 329 -21.68 -12.24 -22.17
N LEU A 330 -20.52 -12.85 -22.02
CA LEU A 330 -20.02 -13.96 -22.83
C LEU A 330 -20.04 -15.23 -21.98
N VAL A 331 -20.80 -16.23 -22.40
CA VAL A 331 -20.85 -17.54 -21.72
C VAL A 331 -19.67 -18.39 -22.18
N LYS A 332 -18.93 -18.96 -21.23
CA LYS A 332 -17.83 -19.88 -21.55
C LYS A 332 -18.37 -21.16 -22.21
N GLN A 333 -17.77 -21.57 -23.31
CA GLN A 333 -18.16 -22.78 -24.06
C GLN A 333 -16.92 -23.61 -24.44
N PRO A 334 -17.08 -24.90 -24.79
CA PRO A 334 -15.99 -25.67 -25.40
C PRO A 334 -15.45 -24.94 -26.62
N GLY A 335 -14.15 -24.59 -26.59
CA GLY A 335 -13.49 -23.89 -27.69
C GLY A 335 -13.57 -22.36 -27.67
N GLY A 336 -14.20 -21.73 -26.68
CA GLY A 336 -14.22 -20.26 -26.60
C GLY A 336 -15.30 -19.67 -25.71
N TYR A 337 -15.97 -18.66 -26.24
CA TYR A 337 -17.06 -17.92 -25.61
C TYR A 337 -18.22 -17.78 -26.61
N SER A 338 -19.44 -17.64 -26.10
CA SER A 338 -20.63 -17.31 -26.90
C SER A 338 -20.52 -15.92 -27.53
N ALA A 339 -21.50 -15.58 -28.38
CA ALA A 339 -21.77 -14.19 -28.73
C ALA A 339 -22.17 -13.38 -27.47
N ALA A 340 -22.02 -12.05 -27.55
CA ALA A 340 -22.41 -11.13 -26.50
C ALA A 340 -23.92 -11.16 -26.27
N GLU A 341 -24.30 -11.43 -25.02
CA GLU A 341 -25.67 -11.47 -24.55
C GLU A 341 -26.01 -10.17 -23.80
N TYR A 342 -27.05 -9.47 -24.25
CA TYR A 342 -27.62 -8.33 -23.54
C TYR A 342 -28.40 -8.80 -22.31
N LEU A 343 -28.16 -8.18 -21.15
CA LEU A 343 -28.72 -8.62 -19.88
C LEU A 343 -30.04 -7.90 -19.54
N THR A 344 -31.17 -8.47 -20.01
CA THR A 344 -32.50 -7.97 -19.64
C THR A 344 -32.72 -8.06 -18.13
N GLY A 345 -33.14 -6.96 -17.51
CA GLY A 345 -33.32 -6.84 -16.05
C GLY A 345 -32.14 -6.18 -15.35
N VAL A 346 -30.94 -6.28 -15.94
CA VAL A 346 -29.76 -5.51 -15.52
C VAL A 346 -29.79 -4.16 -16.22
N ASN A 347 -29.80 -4.15 -17.55
CA ASN A 347 -29.69 -2.94 -18.36
C ASN A 347 -30.97 -2.10 -18.39
N SER A 348 -30.83 -0.80 -18.68
CA SER A 348 -31.90 0.18 -18.82
C SER A 348 -31.73 1.04 -20.09
N ASP A 349 -32.51 2.12 -20.24
CA ASP A 349 -32.33 3.11 -21.33
C ASP A 349 -31.31 4.20 -20.94
N SER A 350 -30.43 3.88 -19.99
CA SER A 350 -29.43 4.76 -19.39
C SER A 350 -28.12 3.99 -19.30
N THR A 351 -27.00 4.70 -19.21
CA THR A 351 -25.69 4.09 -19.10
C THR A 351 -25.53 3.24 -17.83
N GLU A 352 -25.11 2.00 -18.03
CA GLU A 352 -24.60 1.09 -17.01
C GLU A 352 -23.06 1.04 -17.05
N TYR A 353 -22.44 1.17 -15.87
CA TYR A 353 -21.00 1.19 -15.69
C TYR A 353 -20.55 0.11 -14.73
N TYR A 354 -19.42 -0.52 -15.07
CA TYR A 354 -18.74 -1.54 -14.29
C TYR A 354 -19.64 -2.72 -13.87
N VAL A 355 -19.04 -3.87 -13.58
CA VAL A 355 -19.84 -5.04 -13.22
C VAL A 355 -19.06 -5.99 -12.34
N SER A 356 -19.72 -6.48 -11.30
CA SER A 356 -19.25 -7.64 -10.55
C SER A 356 -20.41 -8.59 -10.24
N VAL A 357 -20.09 -9.87 -10.12
CA VAL A 357 -21.08 -10.94 -9.99
C VAL A 357 -20.75 -11.83 -8.80
N SER A 358 -21.72 -12.04 -7.92
CA SER A 358 -21.56 -12.92 -6.75
C SER A 358 -21.59 -14.40 -7.16
N ARG A 359 -21.24 -15.31 -6.24
CA ARG A 359 -21.32 -16.77 -6.51
C ARG A 359 -22.75 -17.25 -6.75
N ALA A 360 -23.75 -16.56 -6.19
CA ALA A 360 -25.15 -16.83 -6.49
C ALA A 360 -25.54 -16.39 -7.91
N GLY A 361 -24.69 -15.59 -8.57
CA GLY A 361 -24.91 -15.05 -9.90
C GLY A 361 -25.63 -13.70 -9.88
N ASN A 362 -25.83 -13.08 -8.72
CA ASN A 362 -26.41 -11.75 -8.63
C ASN A 362 -25.43 -10.72 -9.21
N VAL A 363 -25.94 -9.81 -10.03
CA VAL A 363 -25.14 -8.81 -10.74
C VAL A 363 -25.21 -7.49 -9.99
N PHE A 364 -24.06 -6.92 -9.68
CA PHE A 364 -23.88 -5.60 -9.08
C PHE A 364 -23.19 -4.67 -10.08
N PHE A 365 -23.70 -3.46 -10.23
CA PHE A 365 -23.25 -2.50 -11.25
C PHE A 365 -23.65 -1.08 -10.84
N SER A 366 -23.13 -0.05 -11.51
CA SER A 366 -23.60 1.33 -11.35
C SER A 366 -24.40 1.83 -12.54
N SER A 367 -25.34 2.76 -12.32
CA SER A 367 -26.21 3.27 -13.39
C SER A 367 -26.73 4.67 -13.08
N TYR A 368 -26.94 5.47 -14.12
CA TYR A 368 -27.58 6.80 -14.04
C TYR A 368 -29.12 6.74 -14.10
N ARG A 369 -29.73 5.55 -14.02
CA ARG A 369 -31.18 5.37 -14.22
C ARG A 369 -32.10 6.20 -13.32
N ASN A 370 -31.59 6.72 -12.19
CA ASN A 370 -32.32 7.60 -11.28
C ASN A 370 -31.65 8.98 -11.10
N GLY A 371 -30.81 9.41 -12.03
CA GLY A 371 -30.19 10.74 -12.07
C GLY A 371 -28.75 10.78 -11.55
N ASN A 372 -28.51 10.29 -10.34
CA ASN A 372 -27.15 10.11 -9.79
C ASN A 372 -26.53 8.79 -10.29
N LEU A 373 -25.20 8.71 -10.28
CA LEU A 373 -24.53 7.43 -10.50
C LEU A 373 -24.64 6.62 -9.20
N ASP A 374 -25.50 5.63 -9.21
CA ASP A 374 -25.85 4.83 -8.03
C ASP A 374 -25.49 3.36 -8.24
N LEU A 375 -25.26 2.61 -7.15
CA LEU A 375 -25.11 1.16 -7.22
C LEU A 375 -26.46 0.46 -7.25
N TYR A 376 -26.57 -0.52 -8.13
CA TYR A 376 -27.73 -1.39 -8.29
C TYR A 376 -27.32 -2.85 -8.22
N MET A 377 -28.28 -3.69 -7.85
CA MET A 377 -28.19 -5.14 -7.90
C MET A 377 -29.39 -5.71 -8.66
N SER A 378 -29.15 -6.72 -9.49
CA SER A 378 -30.21 -7.57 -10.02
C SER A 378 -29.99 -9.03 -9.64
N THR A 379 -31.00 -9.62 -9.00
CA THR A 379 -30.97 -11.00 -8.54
C THR A 379 -31.09 -11.97 -9.72
N LYS A 380 -30.27 -13.02 -9.71
CA LYS A 380 -30.40 -14.11 -10.69
C LYS A 380 -31.57 -15.01 -10.34
N THR A 381 -32.45 -15.24 -11.31
CA THR A 381 -33.63 -16.11 -11.21
C THR A 381 -33.54 -17.25 -12.23
N ALA A 382 -34.50 -18.18 -12.18
CA ALA A 382 -34.62 -19.24 -13.19
C ALA A 382 -34.90 -18.69 -14.61
N ASN A 383 -35.49 -17.49 -14.71
CA ASN A 383 -35.95 -16.88 -15.97
C ASN A 383 -35.07 -15.72 -16.44
N GLY A 384 -33.87 -15.55 -15.89
CA GLY A 384 -32.98 -14.41 -16.16
C GLY A 384 -32.76 -13.57 -14.90
N TYR A 385 -32.77 -12.25 -15.04
CA TYR A 385 -32.52 -11.31 -13.95
C TYR A 385 -33.81 -10.59 -13.51
N GLU A 386 -33.91 -10.26 -12.23
CA GLU A 386 -35.04 -9.46 -11.72
C GLU A 386 -35.14 -8.11 -12.41
N LYS A 387 -36.37 -7.65 -12.66
CA LYS A 387 -36.65 -6.37 -13.32
C LYS A 387 -37.68 -5.56 -12.51
N PRO A 388 -37.39 -4.28 -12.18
CA PRO A 388 -36.11 -3.58 -12.40
C PRO A 388 -35.04 -4.04 -11.40
N ALA A 389 -33.76 -3.80 -11.73
CA ALA A 389 -32.69 -3.90 -10.74
C ALA A 389 -32.95 -2.92 -9.58
N THR A 390 -32.59 -3.33 -8.37
CA THR A 390 -32.87 -2.59 -7.13
C THR A 390 -31.63 -1.82 -6.67
N PRO A 391 -31.78 -0.57 -6.19
CA PRO A 391 -30.65 0.17 -5.61
C PRO A 391 -30.11 -0.56 -4.38
N VAL A 392 -28.79 -0.47 -4.13
CA VAL A 392 -28.17 -1.10 -2.96
C VAL A 392 -28.39 -0.22 -1.73
N PRO A 393 -29.23 -0.63 -0.75
CA PRO A 393 -29.61 0.23 0.37
C PRO A 393 -28.42 0.49 1.30
N VAL A 394 -28.45 1.62 2.02
CA VAL A 394 -27.40 2.11 2.95
C VAL A 394 -26.09 2.49 2.25
N VAL A 395 -25.78 1.86 1.13
CA VAL A 395 -24.56 2.12 0.36
C VAL A 395 -24.70 3.40 -0.44
N ASN A 396 -25.78 3.55 -1.22
CA ASN A 396 -26.00 4.75 -2.03
C ASN A 396 -26.21 6.01 -1.17
N SER A 397 -25.84 7.16 -1.71
CA SER A 397 -25.88 8.47 -1.04
C SER A 397 -26.25 9.60 -2.02
N PRO A 398 -26.32 10.86 -1.58
CA PRO A 398 -26.48 11.99 -2.49
C PRO A 398 -25.28 12.25 -3.43
N TYR A 399 -24.18 11.55 -3.22
CA TYR A 399 -22.94 11.60 -4.00
C TYR A 399 -22.90 10.48 -5.05
N ASP A 400 -21.87 10.41 -5.90
CA ASP A 400 -21.75 9.34 -6.87
C ASP A 400 -21.16 8.08 -6.21
N GLU A 401 -21.72 6.93 -6.56
CA GLU A 401 -21.23 5.60 -6.22
C GLU A 401 -21.10 4.73 -7.47
N HIS A 402 -19.90 4.21 -7.71
CA HIS A 402 -19.61 3.43 -8.90
C HIS A 402 -18.57 2.34 -8.68
N ASP A 403 -18.30 1.59 -9.74
CA ASP A 403 -17.35 0.49 -9.77
C ASP A 403 -17.52 -0.53 -8.63
N PRO A 404 -18.68 -1.20 -8.51
CA PRO A 404 -18.89 -2.14 -7.42
C PRO A 404 -18.10 -3.43 -7.59
N LEU A 405 -17.45 -3.86 -6.52
CA LEU A 405 -16.91 -5.20 -6.29
C LEU A 405 -17.68 -5.89 -5.18
N ILE A 406 -18.54 -6.83 -5.54
CA ILE A 406 -19.19 -7.72 -4.59
C ILE A 406 -18.26 -8.90 -4.22
N ALA A 407 -18.15 -9.20 -2.93
CA ALA A 407 -17.52 -10.43 -2.48
C ALA A 407 -18.25 -11.67 -3.05
N PRO A 408 -17.58 -12.78 -3.37
CA PRO A 408 -18.25 -13.96 -3.92
C PRO A 408 -19.39 -14.50 -3.05
N ASP A 409 -19.30 -14.34 -1.73
CA ASP A 409 -20.31 -14.73 -0.74
C ASP A 409 -21.21 -13.56 -0.29
N GLU A 410 -21.11 -12.40 -0.94
CA GLU A 410 -21.81 -11.16 -0.62
C GLU A 410 -21.57 -10.64 0.81
N SER A 411 -20.46 -11.04 1.45
CA SER A 411 -20.12 -10.62 2.81
C SER A 411 -19.65 -9.16 2.89
N PHE A 412 -19.10 -8.62 1.81
CA PHE A 412 -18.72 -7.22 1.70
C PHE A 412 -18.92 -6.71 0.26
N LEU A 413 -19.05 -5.39 0.12
CA LEU A 413 -19.11 -4.65 -1.12
C LEU A 413 -18.06 -3.53 -1.05
N VAL A 414 -17.16 -3.49 -2.03
CA VAL A 414 -16.23 -2.36 -2.21
C VAL A 414 -16.69 -1.56 -3.42
N PHE A 415 -16.61 -0.24 -3.36
CA PHE A 415 -17.04 0.65 -4.44
C PHE A 415 -16.30 1.98 -4.35
N THR A 416 -16.32 2.76 -5.43
CA THR A 416 -15.77 4.11 -5.47
C THR A 416 -16.85 5.15 -5.18
N SER A 417 -16.50 6.19 -4.44
CA SER A 417 -17.39 7.32 -4.18
C SER A 417 -16.64 8.63 -3.93
N ASP A 418 -17.23 9.74 -4.34
CA ASP A 418 -16.79 11.10 -4.03
C ASP A 418 -17.45 11.68 -2.77
N ARG A 419 -18.09 10.82 -1.96
CA ARG A 419 -18.67 11.22 -0.67
C ARG A 419 -17.62 11.79 0.29
N PRO A 420 -18.02 12.69 1.22
CA PRO A 420 -17.15 13.21 2.26
C PRO A 420 -16.62 12.11 3.19
N GLY A 421 -15.39 12.31 3.70
CA GLY A 421 -14.69 11.36 4.57
C GLY A 421 -13.55 10.62 3.87
N GLY A 422 -13.48 10.74 2.54
CA GLY A 422 -12.39 10.29 1.69
C GLY A 422 -11.12 11.16 1.81
N LYS A 423 -10.06 10.75 1.14
CA LYS A 423 -8.75 11.41 1.12
C LYS A 423 -8.49 12.18 -0.19
N GLY A 424 -9.20 11.85 -1.27
CA GLY A 424 -8.89 12.30 -2.62
C GLY A 424 -10.09 12.82 -3.41
N GLU A 425 -10.00 12.69 -4.74
CA GLU A 425 -11.03 13.13 -5.70
C GLU A 425 -12.23 12.17 -5.69
N ALA A 426 -11.95 10.86 -5.65
CA ALA A 426 -12.90 9.82 -5.33
C ALA A 426 -12.13 8.65 -4.71
N ASP A 427 -12.71 8.02 -3.71
CA ASP A 427 -12.03 7.05 -2.87
C ASP A 427 -12.76 5.71 -2.89
N LEU A 428 -12.04 4.64 -2.56
CA LEU A 428 -12.65 3.33 -2.32
C LEU A 428 -13.27 3.28 -0.92
N TYR A 429 -14.51 2.82 -0.86
CA TYR A 429 -15.26 2.56 0.36
C TYR A 429 -15.61 1.08 0.44
N ILE A 430 -15.69 0.56 1.66
CA ILE A 430 -16.12 -0.82 1.94
C ILE A 430 -17.33 -0.82 2.86
N SER A 431 -18.34 -1.60 2.50
CA SER A 431 -19.49 -1.93 3.35
C SER A 431 -19.52 -3.43 3.61
N HIS A 432 -19.64 -3.81 4.87
CA HIS A 432 -19.81 -5.20 5.27
C HIS A 432 -21.30 -5.53 5.42
N LYS A 433 -21.67 -6.78 5.17
CA LYS A 433 -23.04 -7.28 5.35
C LYS A 433 -23.16 -8.01 6.69
N MET A 434 -23.98 -7.50 7.59
CA MET A 434 -24.25 -8.09 8.90
C MET A 434 -25.73 -8.41 9.03
N ASN A 435 -26.07 -9.65 9.41
CA ASN A 435 -27.46 -10.12 9.53
C ASN A 435 -28.32 -9.83 8.28
N GLY A 436 -27.72 -9.97 7.10
CA GLY A 436 -28.38 -9.73 5.80
C GLY A 436 -28.48 -8.26 5.39
N GLN A 437 -27.99 -7.32 6.19
CA GLN A 437 -28.08 -5.88 5.94
C GLN A 437 -26.70 -5.27 5.72
N TRP A 438 -26.57 -4.42 4.70
CA TRP A 438 -25.38 -3.61 4.46
C TRP A 438 -25.19 -2.61 5.61
N GLN A 439 -23.95 -2.49 6.08
CA GLN A 439 -23.58 -1.51 7.09
C GLN A 439 -23.17 -0.19 6.43
N THR A 440 -23.12 0.89 7.22
CA THR A 440 -22.62 2.19 6.74
C THR A 440 -21.21 2.01 6.16
N PRO A 441 -20.96 2.43 4.90
CA PRO A 441 -19.65 2.28 4.29
C PRO A 441 -18.57 3.08 5.00
N ALA A 442 -17.37 2.52 5.09
CA ALA A 442 -16.18 3.19 5.61
C ALA A 442 -15.14 3.38 4.49
N PRO A 443 -14.40 4.50 4.46
CA PRO A 443 -13.32 4.68 3.49
C PRO A 443 -12.21 3.67 3.75
N MET A 444 -11.63 3.12 2.68
CA MET A 444 -10.49 2.21 2.78
C MET A 444 -9.23 2.95 3.28
N GLY A 445 -8.39 2.20 4.01
CA GLY A 445 -7.26 2.76 4.76
C GLY A 445 -6.05 3.20 3.93
N HIS A 446 -5.02 3.64 4.66
CA HIS A 446 -3.82 4.27 4.10
C HIS A 446 -3.08 3.37 3.08
N GLY A 447 -2.75 3.96 1.93
CA GLY A 447 -2.03 3.30 0.85
C GLY A 447 -2.91 2.80 -0.29
N ILE A 448 -4.20 2.56 -0.01
CA ILE A 448 -5.22 2.34 -1.03
C ILE A 448 -5.72 3.71 -1.48
N ASN A 449 -6.40 4.41 -0.57
CA ASN A 449 -6.90 5.76 -0.80
C ASN A 449 -5.75 6.77 -0.71
N THR A 450 -5.67 7.63 -1.72
CA THR A 450 -4.66 8.67 -1.91
C THR A 450 -5.33 10.04 -2.04
N ASN A 451 -4.60 11.07 -2.46
CA ASN A 451 -5.22 12.36 -2.82
C ASN A 451 -5.73 12.38 -4.28
N ARG A 452 -5.79 11.21 -4.93
CA ARG A 452 -6.19 11.02 -6.33
C ARG A 452 -7.53 10.32 -6.40
N TYR A 453 -7.81 9.75 -7.56
CA TYR A 453 -9.01 9.01 -7.87
C TYR A 453 -8.69 7.51 -7.82
N GLU A 454 -9.34 6.78 -6.91
CA GLU A 454 -9.21 5.33 -6.74
C GLU A 454 -10.49 4.61 -7.20
N TYR A 455 -10.33 3.63 -8.10
CA TYR A 455 -11.45 3.07 -8.85
C TYR A 455 -11.25 1.63 -9.32
N CYS A 456 -12.25 1.04 -9.95
CA CYS A 456 -12.22 -0.32 -10.49
C CYS A 456 -11.70 -1.41 -9.50
N PRO A 457 -12.31 -1.55 -8.30
CA PRO A 457 -11.91 -2.57 -7.34
C PRO A 457 -12.15 -3.98 -7.89
N TYR A 458 -11.20 -4.89 -7.64
CA TYR A 458 -11.30 -6.29 -8.06
C TYR A 458 -10.65 -7.24 -7.05
N LEU A 459 -11.22 -8.44 -6.84
CA LEU A 459 -10.66 -9.48 -5.98
C LEU A 459 -10.22 -10.66 -6.84
N SER A 460 -8.97 -11.12 -6.66
CA SER A 460 -8.47 -12.30 -7.40
C SER A 460 -9.31 -13.56 -7.10
N PRO A 461 -9.42 -14.52 -8.05
CA PRO A 461 -10.27 -15.70 -7.89
C PRO A 461 -9.87 -16.56 -6.69
N ASP A 462 -8.58 -16.58 -6.35
CA ASP A 462 -8.04 -17.29 -5.20
C ASP A 462 -8.17 -16.53 -3.87
N GLY A 463 -8.75 -15.32 -3.93
CA GLY A 463 -8.97 -14.41 -2.81
C GLY A 463 -7.71 -13.88 -2.16
N LYS A 464 -6.52 -14.00 -2.78
CA LYS A 464 -5.25 -13.56 -2.18
C LYS A 464 -4.96 -12.08 -2.35
N TYR A 465 -5.38 -11.48 -3.46
CA TYR A 465 -5.03 -10.10 -3.78
C TYR A 465 -6.25 -9.29 -4.18
N PHE A 466 -6.29 -8.07 -3.67
CA PHE A 466 -7.19 -7.01 -4.06
C PHE A 466 -6.49 -6.12 -5.08
N PHE A 467 -7.20 -5.72 -6.11
CA PHE A 467 -6.75 -4.87 -7.20
C PHE A 467 -7.65 -3.64 -7.25
N PHE A 468 -7.08 -2.55 -7.75
CA PHE A 468 -7.81 -1.32 -8.04
C PHE A 468 -6.97 -0.48 -9.00
N SER A 469 -7.57 0.56 -9.57
CA SER A 469 -6.92 1.52 -10.43
C SER A 469 -6.74 2.85 -9.73
N SER A 470 -5.62 3.51 -9.99
CA SER A 470 -5.33 4.86 -9.51
C SER A 470 -4.17 5.42 -10.34
N GLU A 471 -4.25 6.72 -10.67
CA GLU A 471 -3.25 7.41 -11.50
C GLU A 471 -2.97 6.69 -12.82
N PHE A 472 -4.02 6.19 -13.48
CA PHE A 472 -3.93 5.49 -14.77
C PHE A 472 -3.15 4.17 -14.74
N ASN A 473 -2.97 3.58 -13.56
CA ASN A 473 -2.29 2.31 -13.36
C ASN A 473 -3.23 1.29 -12.70
N VAL A 474 -3.07 0.01 -13.05
CA VAL A 474 -3.63 -1.10 -12.28
C VAL A 474 -2.69 -1.41 -11.12
N LYS A 475 -3.19 -1.29 -9.90
CA LYS A 475 -2.48 -1.53 -8.65
C LYS A 475 -3.05 -2.79 -7.98
N TRP A 476 -2.23 -3.45 -7.15
CA TRP A 476 -2.60 -4.68 -6.45
C TRP A 476 -1.96 -4.76 -5.08
N VAL A 477 -2.68 -5.34 -4.12
CA VAL A 477 -2.35 -5.44 -2.69
C VAL A 477 -2.89 -6.74 -2.10
N SER A 478 -2.36 -7.21 -0.97
CA SER A 478 -2.94 -8.36 -0.27
C SER A 478 -4.39 -8.10 0.10
N SER A 479 -5.27 -9.07 -0.14
CA SER A 479 -6.71 -8.96 0.19
C SER A 479 -6.98 -8.86 1.70
N VAL A 480 -5.96 -9.02 2.55
CA VAL A 480 -6.06 -8.80 4.00
C VAL A 480 -6.56 -7.39 4.32
N VAL A 481 -6.32 -6.41 3.44
CA VAL A 481 -6.84 -5.03 3.58
C VAL A 481 -8.37 -4.95 3.60
N LEU A 482 -9.07 -5.95 3.05
CA LEU A 482 -10.54 -6.00 3.00
C LEU A 482 -11.18 -6.48 4.32
N LYS A 483 -10.37 -6.89 5.29
CA LYS A 483 -10.84 -7.42 6.59
C LYS A 483 -10.89 -6.36 7.70
N GLN A 484 -10.66 -5.09 7.34
CA GLN A 484 -10.63 -3.97 8.27
C GLN A 484 -12.03 -3.58 8.73
#